data_AF-Q8XQS0-F1
#
_entry.id   AF-Q8XQS0-F1
#
_cell.length_a   1.000
_cell.length_b   1.000
_cell.length_c   1.000
_cell.angle_alpha   90.00
_cell.angle_beta   90.00
_cell.angle_gamma   90.00
#
_symmetry.space_group_name_H-M   'P 1'
#
loop_
_entity.id
_entity.type
_entity.pdbx_description
1 polymer ?
#
loop_
_entity_poly.entity_id
_entity_poly.type
_entity_poly.pdbx_seq_one_letter_code
_entity_poly.pdbx_strand_id
1 'polypeptide(L)'
;MQLRPSAYRGSAALELRMPSSAYQDPAREQLSDRNFMAWLPVDFQDGTIEVEVASDLAPDAPAYARGFVGISFRIDGQGRFESVYLRPTNSTADDQQRRNHSVQYVAYPDFRFNRLRAESPEKYETYAELALGRWIHMKLVVAGSQARLYLDRKAEPALAVHDLKLGPMQRGGVGIWLESGTIAHFRNLQIKPANPSPSEPMRPDTPL
;
A
#
# COMPACT_ATOMS: atom_id res chain seq x y z
N MET A 1 9.81 5.10 12.06
CA MET A 1 8.37 4.95 11.81
C MET A 1 7.64 5.01 13.14
N GLN A 2 6.45 5.62 13.19
CA GLN A 2 5.62 5.65 14.39
C GLN A 2 4.27 5.01 14.06
N LEU A 3 3.96 3.90 14.73
CA LEU A 3 2.65 3.23 14.70
C LEU A 3 2.02 3.38 16.09
N ARG A 4 0.79 3.88 16.16
CA ARG A 4 0.10 4.06 17.44
C ARG A 4 -1.41 3.83 17.34
N PRO A 5 -2.06 3.36 18.41
CA PRO A 5 -3.52 3.46 18.54
C PRO A 5 -3.98 4.91 18.38
N SER A 6 -5.13 5.09 17.74
CA SER A 6 -5.75 6.39 17.46
C SER A 6 -7.27 6.26 17.35
N ALA A 7 -7.94 7.40 17.20
CA ALA A 7 -9.32 7.45 16.73
C ALA A 7 -9.37 8.36 15.50
N TYR A 8 -10.02 7.89 14.44
CA TYR A 8 -10.13 8.64 13.18
C TYR A 8 -11.57 8.59 12.69
N ARG A 9 -12.13 9.78 12.38
CA ARG A 9 -13.54 9.95 11.96
C ARG A 9 -14.52 9.18 12.86
N GLY A 10 -14.34 9.29 14.18
CA GLY A 10 -15.23 8.69 15.17
C GLY A 10 -15.07 7.18 15.35
N SER A 11 -13.97 6.58 14.90
CA SER A 11 -13.73 5.14 15.05
C SER A 11 -12.32 4.82 15.52
N ALA A 12 -12.16 3.75 16.28
CA ALA A 12 -10.84 3.23 16.65
C ALA A 12 -10.04 2.84 15.38
N ALA A 13 -8.76 3.19 15.38
CA ALA A 13 -7.87 2.98 14.26
C ALA A 13 -6.41 2.89 14.73
N LEU A 14 -5.53 2.47 13.84
CA LEU A 14 -4.09 2.67 13.97
C LEU A 14 -3.67 3.85 13.09
N GLU A 15 -2.80 4.70 13.63
CA GLU A 15 -2.15 5.77 12.89
C GLU A 15 -0.70 5.39 12.62
N LEU A 16 -0.26 5.62 11.39
CA LEU A 16 1.07 5.36 10.90
C LEU A 16 1.66 6.64 10.29
N ARG A 17 2.83 7.04 10.78
CA ARG A 17 3.54 8.24 10.31
C ARG A 17 5.01 7.97 10.02
N MET A 18 5.48 8.60 8.94
CA MET A 18 6.88 8.76 8.61
C MET A 18 7.44 10.01 9.30
N PRO A 19 8.58 9.93 10.02
CA PRO A 19 9.23 11.12 10.57
C PRO A 19 9.69 12.01 9.42
N SER A 20 9.60 13.33 9.58
CA SER A 20 9.98 14.29 8.53
C SER A 20 11.45 14.22 8.14
N SER A 21 12.32 13.78 9.04
CA SER A 21 13.73 13.48 8.74
C SER A 21 13.93 12.37 7.71
N ALA A 22 12.88 11.60 7.41
CA ALA A 22 12.88 10.58 6.37
C ALA A 22 12.17 11.05 5.09
N TYR A 23 11.63 12.27 5.02
CA TYR A 23 11.02 12.76 3.78
C TYR A 23 12.06 12.90 2.67
N GLN A 24 11.66 12.62 1.43
CA GLN A 24 12.56 12.75 0.30
C GLN A 24 12.84 14.23 0.01
N ASP A 25 14.08 14.57 -0.31
CA ASP A 25 14.46 15.91 -0.74
C ASP A 25 14.58 15.97 -2.27
N PRO A 26 13.58 16.49 -3.01
CA PRO A 26 13.63 16.51 -4.47
C PRO A 26 14.77 17.37 -5.04
N ALA A 27 15.43 18.20 -4.22
CA ALA A 27 16.65 18.92 -4.62
C ALA A 27 17.92 18.06 -4.55
N ARG A 28 17.88 16.91 -3.87
CA ARG A 28 19.03 16.02 -3.62
C ARG A 28 18.86 14.62 -4.17
N GLU A 29 17.62 14.15 -4.29
CA GLU A 29 17.29 12.80 -4.75
C GLU A 29 16.08 12.80 -5.67
N GLN A 30 15.99 11.80 -6.53
CA GLN A 30 14.79 11.57 -7.34
C GLN A 30 13.72 10.91 -6.48
N LEU A 31 12.50 11.47 -6.51
CA LEU A 31 11.35 10.86 -5.84
C LEU A 31 11.11 9.43 -6.34
N SER A 32 11.06 8.48 -5.41
CA SER A 32 10.95 7.06 -5.69
C SER A 32 10.14 6.34 -4.61
N ASP A 33 9.62 5.14 -4.90
CA ASP A 33 9.02 4.29 -3.87
C ASP A 33 10.11 3.73 -2.94
N ARG A 34 9.84 3.71 -1.64
CA ARG A 34 10.78 3.25 -0.61
C ARG A 34 10.16 2.18 0.28
N ASN A 35 11.01 1.43 0.99
CA ASN A 35 10.56 0.44 1.96
C ASN A 35 10.18 1.12 3.29
N PHE A 36 9.02 1.79 3.32
CA PHE A 36 8.48 2.41 4.53
C PHE A 36 7.04 1.92 4.79
N MET A 37 6.91 0.95 5.69
CA MET A 37 5.63 0.30 5.98
C MET A 37 5.59 -0.29 7.38
N ALA A 38 4.38 -0.41 7.96
CA ALA A 38 4.13 -1.28 9.09
C ALA A 38 3.58 -2.62 8.57
N TRP A 39 4.14 -3.74 8.99
CA TRP A 39 3.79 -5.04 8.42
C TRP A 39 3.72 -6.16 9.47
N LEU A 40 2.97 -7.21 9.14
CA LEU A 40 2.82 -8.42 9.92
C LEU A 40 3.61 -9.56 9.25
N PRO A 41 4.38 -10.35 10.03
CA PRO A 41 5.17 -11.47 9.53
C PRO A 41 4.30 -12.71 9.30
N VAL A 42 3.31 -12.57 8.43
CA VAL A 42 2.48 -13.68 7.95
C VAL A 42 3.13 -14.37 6.76
N ASP A 43 2.66 -15.57 6.46
CA ASP A 43 3.09 -16.34 5.31
C ASP A 43 2.05 -16.28 4.17
N PHE A 44 1.88 -15.10 3.57
CA PHE A 44 0.90 -14.86 2.52
C PHE A 44 1.53 -15.02 1.13
N GLN A 45 0.99 -15.95 0.33
CA GLN A 45 1.30 -16.09 -1.10
C GLN A 45 0.12 -15.60 -1.94
N ASP A 46 -0.97 -16.36 -1.95
CA ASP A 46 -2.21 -16.05 -2.64
C ASP A 46 -3.35 -15.87 -1.64
N GLY A 47 -4.41 -15.17 -2.06
CA GLY A 47 -5.60 -14.98 -1.25
C GLY A 47 -6.15 -13.56 -1.33
N THR A 48 -6.81 -13.13 -0.27
CA THR A 48 -7.42 -11.80 -0.17
C THR A 48 -6.85 -11.02 1.02
N ILE A 49 -6.56 -9.75 0.80
CA ILE A 49 -6.23 -8.78 1.84
C ILE A 49 -7.30 -7.68 1.80
N GLU A 50 -7.97 -7.42 2.91
CA GLU A 50 -8.95 -6.34 3.03
C GLU A 50 -8.57 -5.41 4.17
N VAL A 51 -8.69 -4.10 3.96
CA VAL A 51 -8.41 -3.09 4.99
C VAL A 51 -9.21 -1.83 4.68
N GLU A 52 -9.61 -1.09 5.72
CA GLU A 52 -10.10 0.27 5.56
C GLU A 52 -8.95 1.24 5.86
N VAL A 53 -8.59 2.07 4.89
CA VAL A 53 -7.53 3.07 5.02
C VAL A 53 -8.10 4.48 4.87
N ALA A 54 -7.47 5.44 5.49
CA ALA A 54 -7.65 6.86 5.25
C ALA A 54 -6.28 7.53 5.29
N SER A 55 -6.16 8.69 4.65
CA SER A 55 -4.95 9.49 4.75
C SER A 55 -5.26 10.97 4.82
N ASP A 56 -4.39 11.67 5.53
CA ASP A 56 -4.30 13.12 5.56
C ASP A 56 -2.88 13.55 5.23
N LEU A 57 -2.72 14.82 4.87
CA LEU A 57 -1.40 15.43 4.75
C LEU A 57 -0.93 15.86 6.14
N ALA A 58 0.32 15.55 6.46
CA ALA A 58 0.96 16.07 7.65
C ALA A 58 1.07 17.61 7.56
N PRO A 59 1.09 18.34 8.70
CA PRO A 59 1.27 19.79 8.69
C PRO A 59 2.56 20.25 7.97
N ASP A 60 3.58 19.40 7.99
CA ASP A 60 4.88 19.56 7.36
C ASP A 60 5.01 18.80 6.02
N ALA A 61 3.88 18.45 5.39
CA ALA A 61 3.88 17.72 4.13
C ALA A 61 4.54 18.54 3.00
N PRO A 62 5.51 17.96 2.27
CA PRO A 62 6.11 18.63 1.13
C PRO A 62 5.11 18.77 -0.04
N ALA A 63 5.37 19.70 -0.95
CA ALA A 63 4.46 20.01 -2.06
C ALA A 63 4.19 18.83 -3.02
N TYR A 64 5.03 17.79 -3.00
CA TYR A 64 4.84 16.57 -3.78
C TYR A 64 4.04 15.48 -3.03
N ALA A 65 3.71 15.66 -1.75
CA ALA A 65 2.92 14.72 -0.97
C ALA A 65 1.51 14.58 -1.58
N ARG A 66 0.99 13.34 -1.63
CA ARG A 66 -0.31 13.05 -2.24
C ARG A 66 -1.29 12.30 -1.34
N GLY A 67 -0.96 12.14 -0.06
CA GLY A 67 -1.70 11.28 0.88
C GLY A 67 -1.45 9.80 0.63
N PHE A 68 -0.20 9.44 0.31
CA PHE A 68 0.23 8.12 -0.10
C PHE A 68 -0.12 7.06 0.96
N VAL A 69 -0.98 6.11 0.63
CA VAL A 69 -1.35 4.99 1.50
C VAL A 69 -1.69 3.75 0.68
N GLY A 70 -1.25 2.57 1.09
CA GLY A 70 -1.46 1.36 0.30
C GLY A 70 -1.22 0.06 1.05
N ILE A 71 -1.37 -1.05 0.32
CA ILE A 71 -1.12 -2.40 0.79
C ILE A 71 0.19 -2.89 0.15
N SER A 72 1.16 -3.24 0.98
CA SER A 72 2.31 -4.05 0.56
C SER A 72 2.07 -5.52 0.92
N PHE A 73 2.46 -6.43 0.04
CA PHE A 73 2.17 -7.85 0.19
C PHE A 73 3.32 -8.72 -0.35
N ARG A 74 3.34 -9.97 0.13
CA ARG A 74 4.41 -10.95 -0.11
C ARG A 74 5.81 -10.40 0.21
N ILE A 75 5.90 -9.71 1.35
CA ILE A 75 7.14 -9.12 1.85
C ILE A 75 8.07 -10.25 2.30
N ASP A 76 9.15 -10.50 1.55
CA ASP A 76 10.09 -11.57 1.88
C ASP A 76 11.17 -11.13 2.90
N GLY A 77 11.99 -12.08 3.33
CA GLY A 77 13.08 -11.83 4.27
C GLY A 77 14.21 -10.93 3.74
N GLN A 78 14.22 -10.63 2.44
CA GLN A 78 15.16 -9.70 1.80
C GLN A 78 14.57 -8.29 1.67
N GLY A 79 13.31 -8.09 2.11
CA GLY A 79 12.60 -6.82 2.01
C GLY A 79 12.12 -6.50 0.59
N ARG A 80 12.00 -7.50 -0.29
CA ARG A 80 11.33 -7.36 -1.58
C ARG A 80 9.83 -7.56 -1.39
N PHE A 81 9.03 -6.75 -2.05
CA PHE A 81 7.58 -6.80 -1.91
C PHE A 81 6.88 -6.23 -3.14
N GLU A 82 5.62 -6.62 -3.28
CA GLU A 82 4.67 -5.99 -4.20
C GLU A 82 3.85 -4.96 -3.42
N SER A 83 3.43 -3.87 -4.06
CA SER A 83 2.58 -2.86 -3.42
C SER A 83 1.56 -2.28 -4.37
N VAL A 84 0.36 -2.02 -3.85
CA VAL A 84 -0.67 -1.23 -4.52
C VAL A 84 -1.07 -0.10 -3.58
N TYR A 85 -0.90 1.14 -4.04
CA TYR A 85 -1.14 2.33 -3.22
C TYR A 85 -1.98 3.39 -3.92
N LEU A 86 -2.55 4.25 -3.09
CA LEU A 86 -3.48 5.32 -3.43
C LEU A 86 -2.78 6.67 -3.28
N ARG A 87 -3.22 7.64 -4.09
CA ARG A 87 -2.80 9.05 -4.04
C ARG A 87 -4.05 9.93 -3.99
N PRO A 88 -4.75 10.05 -2.85
CA PRO A 88 -6.08 10.63 -2.83
C PRO A 88 -6.19 12.06 -3.38
N THR A 89 -5.14 12.88 -3.23
CA THR A 89 -5.13 14.24 -3.82
C THR A 89 -5.07 14.27 -5.34
N ASN A 90 -4.79 13.15 -6.00
CA ASN A 90 -4.71 13.09 -7.46
C ASN A 90 -6.09 13.09 -8.11
N SER A 91 -7.09 12.46 -7.49
CA SER A 91 -8.43 12.28 -8.09
C SER A 91 -9.11 13.61 -8.44
N THR A 92 -8.83 14.66 -7.68
CA THR A 92 -9.40 16.00 -7.80
C THR A 92 -8.39 17.04 -8.30
N ALA A 93 -7.25 16.61 -8.85
CA ALA A 93 -6.27 17.54 -9.42
C ALA A 93 -6.78 18.12 -10.75
N ASP A 94 -6.46 19.39 -11.03
CA ASP A 94 -6.80 20.02 -12.32
C ASP A 94 -6.01 19.42 -13.50
N ASP A 95 -4.84 18.82 -13.22
CA ASP A 95 -4.02 18.13 -14.21
C ASP A 95 -4.58 16.74 -14.52
N GLN A 96 -5.08 16.56 -15.75
CA GLN A 96 -5.74 15.33 -16.18
C GLN A 96 -4.81 14.11 -16.14
N GLN A 97 -3.53 14.29 -16.46
CA GLN A 97 -2.55 13.21 -16.39
C GLN A 97 -2.39 12.72 -14.94
N ARG A 98 -2.25 13.64 -13.98
CA ARG A 98 -2.18 13.34 -12.55
C ARG A 98 -3.43 12.63 -12.05
N ARG A 99 -4.63 12.99 -12.51
CA ARG A 99 -5.88 12.29 -12.15
C ARG A 99 -5.82 10.81 -12.50
N ASN A 100 -5.26 10.48 -13.66
CA ASN A 100 -5.09 9.09 -14.11
C ASN A 100 -4.06 8.31 -13.27
N HIS A 101 -3.33 8.97 -12.36
CA HIS A 101 -2.33 8.36 -11.48
C HIS A 101 -2.81 8.31 -10.03
N SER A 102 -4.10 8.04 -9.79
CA SER A 102 -4.69 8.01 -8.44
C SER A 102 -4.44 6.69 -7.70
N VAL A 103 -4.26 5.61 -8.46
CA VAL A 103 -3.86 4.28 -7.97
C VAL A 103 -2.57 3.88 -8.69
N GLN A 104 -1.66 3.19 -8.01
CA GLN A 104 -0.41 2.70 -8.58
C GLN A 104 -0.08 1.31 -8.03
N TYR A 105 0.35 0.41 -8.93
CA TYR A 105 1.08 -0.81 -8.58
C TYR A 105 2.59 -0.62 -8.76
N VAL A 106 3.38 -1.21 -7.87
CA VAL A 106 4.86 -1.28 -7.92
C VAL A 106 5.38 -2.60 -7.34
N ALA A 107 6.61 -2.97 -7.70
CA ALA A 107 7.38 -4.01 -7.00
C ALA A 107 8.74 -3.45 -6.56
N TYR A 108 9.02 -3.53 -5.26
CA TYR A 108 10.26 -3.02 -4.69
C TYR A 108 11.33 -4.13 -4.61
N PRO A 109 12.62 -3.84 -4.91
CA PRO A 109 13.17 -2.53 -5.24
C PRO A 109 13.20 -2.19 -6.73
N ASP A 110 13.01 -3.16 -7.62
CA ASP A 110 13.45 -3.04 -9.02
C ASP A 110 12.40 -2.46 -9.98
N PHE A 111 11.12 -2.48 -9.62
CA PHE A 111 9.99 -2.06 -10.46
C PHE A 111 9.17 -0.96 -9.78
N ARG A 112 9.86 0.15 -9.50
CA ARG A 112 9.28 1.37 -8.92
C ARG A 112 8.46 2.14 -9.95
N PHE A 113 7.62 3.07 -9.48
CA PHE A 113 6.65 3.81 -10.29
C PHE A 113 7.29 4.50 -11.50
N ASN A 114 8.49 5.06 -11.32
CA ASN A 114 9.19 5.83 -12.35
C ASN A 114 9.62 4.92 -13.50
N ARG A 115 10.18 3.75 -13.20
CA ARG A 115 10.54 2.73 -14.19
C ARG A 115 9.29 2.18 -14.87
N LEU A 116 8.30 1.75 -14.09
CA LEU A 116 7.07 1.16 -14.63
C LEU A 116 6.34 2.11 -15.58
N ARG A 117 6.26 3.40 -15.24
CA ARG A 117 5.65 4.42 -16.10
C ARG A 117 6.45 4.67 -17.38
N ALA A 118 7.79 4.62 -17.31
CA ALA A 118 8.64 4.80 -18.48
C ALA A 118 8.58 3.60 -19.45
N GLU A 119 8.61 2.37 -18.91
CA GLU A 119 8.65 1.14 -19.70
C GLU A 119 7.26 0.66 -20.15
N SER A 120 6.21 1.03 -19.42
CA SER A 120 4.82 0.62 -19.69
C SER A 120 3.85 1.71 -19.23
N PRO A 121 3.79 2.84 -19.96
CA PRO A 121 2.93 3.96 -19.62
C PRO A 121 1.50 3.50 -19.36
N GLU A 122 0.87 4.04 -18.31
CA GLU A 122 -0.55 3.84 -17.97
C GLU A 122 -0.94 2.40 -17.58
N LYS A 123 -0.07 1.39 -17.75
CA LYS A 123 -0.41 -0.02 -17.52
C LYS A 123 -0.59 -0.37 -16.03
N TYR A 124 0.15 0.28 -15.15
CA TYR A 124 0.20 -0.04 -13.71
C TYR A 124 -0.39 1.06 -12.83
N GLU A 125 -1.17 1.93 -13.44
CA GLU A 125 -1.78 3.09 -12.80
C GLU A 125 -3.14 3.36 -13.40
N THR A 126 -4.02 3.98 -12.63
CA THR A 126 -5.39 4.24 -13.07
C THR A 126 -6.04 5.32 -12.22
N TYR A 127 -7.11 5.89 -12.75
CA TYR A 127 -7.99 6.77 -12.01
C TYR A 127 -8.85 5.96 -11.02
N ALA A 128 -9.05 6.53 -9.85
CA ALA A 128 -10.11 6.15 -8.92
C ALA A 128 -10.63 7.41 -8.23
N GLU A 129 -11.87 7.39 -7.76
CA GLU A 129 -12.47 8.49 -7.01
C GLU A 129 -12.07 8.41 -5.53
N LEU A 130 -11.07 9.20 -5.16
CA LEU A 130 -10.48 9.20 -3.82
C LEU A 130 -10.51 10.61 -3.24
N ALA A 131 -10.45 10.68 -1.91
CA ALA A 131 -10.28 11.94 -1.19
C ALA A 131 -9.47 11.68 0.09
N LEU A 132 -8.73 12.69 0.54
CA LEU A 132 -8.21 12.72 1.91
C LEU A 132 -9.37 12.75 2.90
N GLY A 133 -9.11 12.48 4.17
CA GLY A 133 -10.12 12.72 5.18
C GLY A 133 -11.23 11.68 5.27
N ARG A 134 -11.22 10.61 4.47
CA ARG A 134 -12.30 9.59 4.47
C ARG A 134 -11.75 8.16 4.51
N TRP A 135 -12.56 7.26 5.04
CA TRP A 135 -12.32 5.83 4.93
C TRP A 135 -12.52 5.36 3.49
N ILE A 136 -11.57 4.58 3.00
CA ILE A 136 -11.54 3.90 1.70
C ILE A 136 -11.36 2.42 1.99
N HIS A 137 -12.32 1.59 1.60
CA HIS A 137 -12.17 0.14 1.70
C HIS A 137 -11.31 -0.34 0.53
N MET A 138 -10.16 -0.94 0.84
CA MET A 138 -9.29 -1.59 -0.13
C MET A 138 -9.43 -3.11 0.03
N LYS A 139 -9.75 -3.78 -1.06
CA LYS A 139 -9.69 -5.24 -1.17
C LYS A 139 -8.73 -5.62 -2.29
N LEU A 140 -7.67 -6.33 -1.95
CA LEU A 140 -6.70 -6.86 -2.89
C LEU A 140 -6.89 -8.38 -2.99
N VAL A 141 -7.15 -8.87 -4.20
CA VAL A 141 -7.18 -10.31 -4.50
C VAL A 141 -5.93 -10.66 -5.27
N VAL A 142 -5.13 -11.59 -4.74
CA VAL A 142 -3.85 -12.02 -5.29
C VAL A 142 -3.92 -13.50 -5.66
N ALA A 143 -3.54 -13.84 -6.89
CA ALA A 143 -3.52 -15.21 -7.39
C ALA A 143 -2.38 -15.41 -8.38
N GLY A 144 -1.38 -16.23 -8.03
CA GLY A 144 -0.19 -16.47 -8.85
C GLY A 144 0.53 -15.16 -9.20
N SER A 145 0.57 -14.80 -10.48
CA SER A 145 1.17 -13.55 -10.96
C SER A 145 0.16 -12.41 -11.17
N GLN A 146 -1.05 -12.52 -10.63
CA GLN A 146 -2.11 -11.53 -10.82
C GLN A 146 -2.53 -10.88 -9.50
N ALA A 147 -2.88 -9.60 -9.57
CA ALA A 147 -3.55 -8.88 -8.49
C ALA A 147 -4.70 -8.03 -9.03
N ARG A 148 -5.81 -7.99 -8.29
CA ARG A 148 -6.95 -7.10 -8.57
C ARG A 148 -7.27 -6.28 -7.33
N LEU A 149 -7.28 -4.96 -7.48
CA LEU A 149 -7.70 -4.02 -6.44
C LEU A 149 -9.16 -3.65 -6.64
N TYR A 150 -9.96 -3.80 -5.59
CA TYR A 150 -11.33 -3.30 -5.51
C TYR A 150 -11.37 -2.19 -4.46
N LEU A 151 -12.10 -1.12 -4.76
CA LEU A 151 -12.21 0.05 -3.89
C LEU A 151 -13.66 0.31 -3.53
N ASP A 152 -13.89 0.75 -2.28
CA ASP A 152 -15.20 1.12 -1.75
C ASP A 152 -16.27 0.03 -1.97
N ARG A 153 -15.87 -1.24 -1.82
CA ARG A 153 -16.75 -2.41 -1.99
C ARG A 153 -17.43 -2.50 -3.38
N LYS A 154 -16.90 -1.82 -4.39
CA LYS A 154 -17.38 -1.93 -5.77
C LYS A 154 -17.13 -3.34 -6.32
N ALA A 155 -18.04 -3.80 -7.19
CA ALA A 155 -17.96 -5.13 -7.81
C ALA A 155 -16.84 -5.21 -8.86
N GLU A 156 -16.56 -4.11 -9.55
CA GLU A 156 -15.51 -4.04 -10.57
C GLU A 156 -14.16 -3.62 -9.96
N PRO A 157 -13.04 -4.21 -10.43
CA PRO A 157 -11.72 -3.83 -9.95
C PRO A 157 -11.35 -2.42 -10.45
N ALA A 158 -10.80 -1.60 -9.56
CA ALA A 158 -10.21 -0.31 -9.91
C ALA A 158 -8.91 -0.49 -10.70
N LEU A 159 -8.10 -1.50 -10.37
CA LEU A 159 -6.86 -1.85 -11.07
C LEU A 159 -6.73 -3.37 -11.20
N ALA A 160 -6.29 -3.84 -12.37
CA ALA A 160 -5.92 -5.23 -12.62
C ALA A 160 -4.47 -5.31 -13.10
N VAL A 161 -3.66 -6.09 -12.40
CA VAL A 161 -2.26 -6.39 -12.74
C VAL A 161 -2.19 -7.87 -13.12
N HIS A 162 -1.68 -8.16 -14.31
CA HIS A 162 -1.63 -9.53 -14.85
C HIS A 162 -0.25 -10.19 -14.74
N ASP A 163 0.76 -9.40 -14.38
CA ASP A 163 2.18 -9.77 -14.42
C ASP A 163 2.94 -9.16 -13.23
N LEU A 164 2.56 -9.57 -12.01
CA LEU A 164 3.30 -9.28 -10.77
C LEU A 164 4.78 -9.61 -10.95
N LYS A 165 5.66 -8.65 -10.64
CA LYS A 165 7.05 -8.64 -11.04
C LYS A 165 7.95 -9.59 -10.25
N LEU A 166 7.59 -9.90 -9.00
CA LEU A 166 8.32 -10.85 -8.16
C LEU A 166 7.90 -12.32 -8.42
N GLY A 167 6.94 -12.55 -9.31
CA GLY A 167 6.52 -13.88 -9.75
C GLY A 167 5.56 -14.61 -8.77
N PRO A 168 5.03 -15.77 -9.19
CA PRO A 168 4.02 -16.53 -8.43
C PRO A 168 4.61 -17.26 -7.20
N MET A 169 5.93 -17.46 -7.25
CA MET A 169 6.90 -17.75 -6.18
C MET A 169 6.72 -16.98 -4.87
N GLN A 170 6.53 -15.68 -5.04
CA GLN A 170 6.78 -14.71 -3.98
C GLN A 170 5.74 -14.88 -2.88
N ARG A 171 6.20 -14.90 -1.62
CA ARG A 171 5.35 -15.01 -0.44
C ARG A 171 5.97 -14.32 0.76
N GLY A 172 5.16 -14.01 1.75
CA GLY A 172 5.60 -13.45 3.02
C GLY A 172 4.62 -12.43 3.57
N GLY A 173 5.16 -11.42 4.25
CA GLY A 173 4.39 -10.49 5.05
C GLY A 173 3.38 -9.65 4.26
N VAL A 174 2.47 -9.05 5.02
CA VAL A 174 1.49 -8.07 4.53
C VAL A 174 1.58 -6.82 5.40
N GLY A 175 1.54 -5.65 4.78
CA GLY A 175 1.72 -4.38 5.47
C GLY A 175 0.96 -3.22 4.86
N ILE A 176 0.91 -2.13 5.62
CA ILE A 176 0.39 -0.84 5.21
C ILE A 176 1.57 0.07 4.89
N TRP A 177 1.62 0.49 3.63
CA TRP A 177 2.66 1.35 3.09
C TRP A 177 2.22 2.80 3.05
N LEU A 178 3.17 3.73 3.22
CA LEU A 178 2.96 5.17 3.07
C LEU A 178 4.24 5.84 2.59
N GLU A 179 4.12 7.10 2.19
CA GLU A 179 5.25 7.94 1.79
C GLU A 179 5.11 9.37 2.32
N SER A 180 6.20 10.13 2.18
CA SER A 180 6.47 11.47 2.69
C SER A 180 5.24 12.37 2.78
N GLY A 181 5.12 13.06 3.91
CA GLY A 181 4.03 13.99 4.19
C GLY A 181 2.67 13.37 4.44
N THR A 182 2.58 12.05 4.63
CA THR A 182 1.29 11.38 4.89
C THR A 182 1.14 10.97 6.35
N ILE A 183 -0.05 11.23 6.91
CA ILE A 183 -0.55 10.58 8.12
C ILE A 183 -1.55 9.53 7.64
N ALA A 184 -1.20 8.24 7.78
CA ALA A 184 -2.06 7.14 7.36
C ALA A 184 -2.85 6.62 8.56
N HIS A 185 -4.15 6.40 8.37
CA HIS A 185 -5.01 5.74 9.33
C HIS A 185 -5.51 4.44 8.73
N PHE A 186 -5.55 3.37 9.50
CA PHE A 186 -6.09 2.10 9.02
C PHE A 186 -6.76 1.30 10.13
N ARG A 187 -7.71 0.44 9.73
CA ARG A 187 -8.44 -0.45 10.63
C ARG A 187 -8.96 -1.68 9.88
N ASN A 188 -9.43 -2.66 10.64
CA ASN A 188 -10.13 -3.83 10.10
C ASN A 188 -9.30 -4.61 9.06
N LEU A 189 -7.98 -4.69 9.24
CA LEU A 189 -7.11 -5.50 8.39
C LEU A 189 -7.50 -6.98 8.53
N GLN A 190 -7.86 -7.60 7.41
CA GLN A 190 -8.16 -9.03 7.30
C GLN A 190 -7.28 -9.63 6.21
N ILE A 191 -6.64 -10.75 6.53
CA ILE A 191 -5.79 -11.50 5.60
C ILE A 191 -6.36 -12.91 5.53
N LYS A 192 -6.73 -13.35 4.32
CA LYS A 192 -7.32 -14.66 4.05
C LYS A 192 -6.47 -15.36 2.99
N PRO A 193 -5.45 -16.15 3.38
CA PRO A 193 -4.67 -16.94 2.43
C PRO A 193 -5.56 -17.95 1.68
N ALA A 194 -5.29 -18.17 0.39
CA ALA A 194 -6.01 -19.16 -0.41
C ALA A 194 -5.74 -20.60 0.08
N ASN A 195 -4.50 -20.86 0.48
CA ASN A 195 -4.08 -22.07 1.18
C ASN A 195 -3.48 -21.65 2.52
N PRO A 196 -4.20 -21.76 3.65
CA PRO A 196 -3.61 -21.46 4.94
C PRO A 196 -2.44 -22.41 5.19
N SER A 197 -1.25 -21.87 5.47
CA SER A 197 -0.14 -22.68 5.98
C SER A 197 -0.64 -23.42 7.23
N PRO A 198 -0.33 -24.71 7.41
CA PRO A 198 -0.66 -25.40 8.65
C PRO A 198 -0.03 -24.60 9.79
N SER A 199 -0.87 -24.10 10.70
CA SER A 199 -0.41 -23.35 11.87
C SER A 199 0.68 -24.16 12.56
N GLU A 200 1.90 -23.63 12.60
CA GLU A 200 2.93 -24.20 13.45
C GLU A 200 2.40 -24.13 14.89
N PRO A 201 2.26 -25.25 15.62
CA PRO A 201 1.77 -25.20 16.99
C PRO A 201 2.70 -24.31 17.79
N MET A 202 2.12 -23.28 18.41
CA MET A 202 2.79 -22.38 19.34
C MET A 202 3.55 -23.25 20.36
N ARG A 203 4.88 -23.22 20.30
CA ARG A 203 5.71 -23.95 21.28
C ARG A 203 5.45 -23.34 22.66
N PRO A 204 5.08 -24.13 23.67
CA PRO A 204 4.70 -23.61 24.99
C PRO A 204 5.86 -23.04 25.84
N ASP A 205 7.08 -22.93 25.32
CA ASP A 205 8.26 -22.63 26.13
C ASP A 205 8.99 -21.35 25.70
N THR A 206 8.40 -20.19 25.93
CA THR A 206 9.19 -18.95 26.03
C THR A 206 8.69 -18.15 27.24
N PRO A 207 9.50 -18.01 28.31
CA PRO A 207 9.12 -17.22 29.47
C PRO A 207 9.05 -15.73 29.12
N LEU A 208 8.17 -15.04 29.86
CA LEU A 208 7.84 -13.60 29.80
C LEU A 208 9.05 -12.66 29.71
#